data_AF-A0A9X9A7E7-F1
#
_entry.id   AF-A0A9X9A7E7-F1
#
_cell.length_a   1.000
_cell.length_b   1.000
_cell.length_c   1.000
_cell.angle_alpha   90.00
_cell.angle_beta   90.00
_cell.angle_gamma   90.00
#
_symmetry.space_group_name_H-M   'P 1'
#
loop_
_entity.id
_entity.type
_entity.pdbx_description
1 polymer ?
#
loop_
_entity_poly.entity_id
_entity_poly.type
_entity_poly.pdbx_seq_one_letter_code
_entity_poly.pdbx_strand_id
1 'polypeptide(L)'
;MKLLGISMDCLTKSGNPITITPPLLFRFQYIDQDKGWEKIGQSFTNMQYIKDWDSNTNKYVVGFLNEEFYKTKRDRDIIKTDIVNYDIKINHFEEFIKNLSASINKSNTEDTFDKDDNNRYSNNKELNQSLVNKMDSIEKEILELVEKLSKIKNKRYEKTLELNFIKENVKELEADHTFAIHEDPNLKCPFCGSVHENSLENRIEIVKDIQTGSELVALFRSEIKELDSKIHKLSTRKKQLT
;
A
#
# COMPACT_ATOMS: atom_id res chain seq x y z
N MET A 1 -8.75 10.58 -25.99
CA MET A 1 -9.46 10.19 -24.75
C MET A 1 -9.48 11.26 -23.67
N LYS A 2 -8.38 11.96 -23.38
CA LYS A 2 -8.39 13.12 -22.45
C LYS A 2 -9.49 14.14 -22.73
N LEU A 3 -9.85 14.34 -24.02
CA LEU A 3 -10.90 15.27 -24.45
C LEU A 3 -12.32 14.90 -23.98
N LEU A 4 -12.62 13.60 -23.81
CA LEU A 4 -13.95 13.12 -23.40
C LEU A 4 -14.02 12.78 -21.90
N GLY A 5 -12.88 12.80 -21.19
CA GLY A 5 -12.81 12.39 -19.79
C GLY A 5 -13.09 10.90 -19.54
N ILE A 6 -13.11 10.08 -20.59
CA ILE A 6 -13.45 8.65 -20.55
C ILE A 6 -12.15 7.83 -20.68
N SER A 7 -11.93 6.89 -19.77
CA SER A 7 -10.82 5.92 -19.81
C SER A 7 -11.24 4.50 -19.38
N MET A 8 -11.18 3.54 -20.31
CA MET A 8 -11.29 2.11 -20.01
C MET A 8 -9.95 1.46 -20.32
N ASP A 9 -9.16 1.20 -19.28
CA ASP A 9 -7.85 0.59 -19.38
C ASP A 9 -7.97 -0.94 -19.43
N CYS A 10 -7.35 -1.57 -20.43
CA CYS A 10 -7.44 -3.01 -20.69
C CYS A 10 -6.11 -3.55 -21.21
N LEU A 11 -6.01 -4.88 -21.31
CA LEU A 11 -4.89 -5.54 -21.99
C LEU A 11 -5.31 -5.99 -23.40
N THR A 12 -4.40 -5.83 -24.34
CA THR A 12 -4.50 -6.46 -25.66
C THR A 12 -4.35 -7.98 -25.54
N LYS A 13 -4.71 -8.72 -26.61
CA LYS A 13 -4.42 -10.17 -26.70
C LYS A 13 -2.93 -10.49 -26.52
N SER A 14 -2.04 -9.56 -26.84
CA SER A 14 -0.59 -9.67 -26.67
C SER A 14 -0.09 -9.26 -25.27
N GLY A 15 -0.98 -8.91 -24.34
CA GLY A 15 -0.63 -8.53 -22.96
C GLY A 15 -0.19 -7.07 -22.78
N ASN A 16 -0.19 -6.26 -23.84
CA ASN A 16 0.17 -4.84 -23.74
C ASN A 16 -1.00 -4.01 -23.18
N PRO A 17 -0.73 -3.07 -22.26
CA PRO A 17 -1.75 -2.15 -21.75
C PRO A 17 -2.20 -1.18 -22.85
N ILE A 18 -3.50 -1.06 -23.02
CA ILE A 18 -4.13 -0.16 -23.98
C ILE A 18 -5.37 0.46 -23.35
N THR A 19 -5.61 1.74 -23.62
CA THR A 19 -6.90 2.36 -23.32
C THR A 19 -7.83 2.19 -24.51
N ILE A 20 -9.11 1.90 -24.25
CA ILE A 20 -10.12 1.64 -25.29
C ILE A 20 -10.13 2.74 -26.36
N THR A 21 -10.25 2.35 -27.62
CA THR A 21 -10.29 3.34 -28.72
C THR A 21 -11.71 3.87 -28.93
N PRO A 22 -11.88 5.10 -29.47
CA PRO A 22 -13.19 5.68 -29.74
C PRO A 22 -14.13 4.79 -30.59
N PRO A 23 -13.67 4.05 -31.62
CA PRO A 23 -14.54 3.14 -32.37
C PRO A 23 -15.26 2.09 -31.51
N LEU A 24 -14.64 1.58 -30.44
CA LEU A 24 -15.28 0.62 -29.54
C LEU A 24 -16.33 1.28 -28.65
N LEU A 25 -16.06 2.49 -28.16
CA LEU A 25 -17.02 3.24 -27.32
C LEU A 25 -18.27 3.65 -28.11
N PHE A 26 -18.07 4.09 -29.35
CA PHE A 26 -19.14 4.63 -30.19
C PHE A 26 -19.74 3.60 -31.15
N ARG A 27 -19.41 2.30 -30.99
CA ARG A 27 -19.89 1.24 -31.90
C ARG A 27 -21.41 1.08 -31.96
N PHE A 28 -22.13 1.62 -30.98
CA PHE A 28 -23.60 1.60 -30.94
C PHE A 28 -24.24 2.78 -31.68
N GLN A 29 -23.46 3.82 -32.01
CA GLN A 29 -23.96 4.98 -32.74
C GLN A 29 -24.04 4.74 -34.25
N TYR A 30 -23.43 3.66 -34.73
CA TYR A 30 -23.44 3.25 -36.13
C TYR A 30 -23.97 1.82 -36.25
N ILE A 31 -24.94 1.62 -37.13
CA ILE A 31 -25.50 0.32 -37.47
C ILE A 31 -25.32 0.16 -38.98
N ASP A 32 -24.53 -0.84 -39.36
CA ASP A 32 -24.37 -1.27 -40.75
C ASP A 32 -25.71 -1.81 -41.31
N GLN A 33 -26.07 -1.43 -42.53
CA GLN A 33 -27.33 -1.82 -43.16
C GLN A 33 -27.38 -3.32 -43.48
N ASP A 34 -26.25 -3.93 -43.81
CA ASP A 34 -26.20 -5.34 -44.21
C ASP A 34 -26.23 -6.28 -43.00
N LYS A 35 -25.37 -6.04 -42.00
CA LYS A 35 -25.14 -6.96 -40.86
C LYS A 35 -25.45 -6.36 -39.50
N GLY A 36 -25.68 -5.05 -39.41
CA GLY A 36 -25.81 -4.36 -38.13
C GLY A 36 -27.11 -4.67 -37.38
N TRP A 37 -28.19 -5.00 -38.10
CA TRP A 37 -29.48 -5.36 -37.51
C TRP A 37 -29.49 -6.76 -36.88
N GLU A 38 -28.65 -7.68 -37.34
CA GLU A 38 -28.52 -9.02 -36.72
C GLU A 38 -27.74 -8.97 -35.40
N LYS A 39 -26.69 -8.13 -35.34
CA LYS A 39 -25.82 -7.98 -34.17
C LYS A 39 -25.47 -6.52 -33.90
N ILE A 40 -26.27 -5.90 -33.04
CA ILE A 40 -26.09 -4.51 -32.61
C ILE A 40 -24.72 -4.34 -31.96
N GLY A 41 -23.97 -3.31 -32.40
CA GLY A 41 -22.63 -3.01 -31.89
C GLY A 41 -21.51 -3.87 -32.47
N GLN A 42 -21.77 -4.70 -33.49
CA GLN A 42 -20.75 -5.50 -34.18
C GLN A 42 -20.50 -5.07 -35.65
N SER A 43 -20.85 -3.83 -36.00
CA SER A 43 -20.69 -3.30 -37.36
C SER A 43 -19.24 -3.11 -37.80
N PHE A 44 -18.26 -3.05 -36.88
CA PHE A 44 -16.83 -2.99 -37.25
C PHE A 44 -16.13 -4.33 -37.00
N THR A 45 -15.34 -4.76 -37.98
CA THR A 45 -14.66 -6.08 -37.98
C THR A 45 -13.37 -6.10 -37.15
N ASN A 46 -12.64 -4.98 -37.08
CA ASN A 46 -11.30 -4.90 -36.47
C ASN A 46 -11.29 -4.57 -34.96
N MET A 47 -12.38 -4.84 -34.24
CA MET A 47 -12.53 -4.47 -32.82
C MET A 47 -12.01 -5.52 -31.82
N GLN A 48 -11.52 -6.66 -32.30
CA GLN A 48 -11.20 -7.84 -31.48
C GLN A 48 -9.78 -7.87 -30.89
N TYR A 49 -9.12 -6.71 -30.77
CA TYR A 49 -7.75 -6.62 -30.24
C TYR A 49 -7.70 -6.67 -28.70
N ILE A 50 -8.83 -6.42 -28.03
CA ILE A 50 -9.03 -6.60 -26.58
C ILE A 50 -9.63 -7.98 -26.31
N LYS A 51 -9.18 -8.64 -25.24
CA LYS A 51 -9.78 -9.89 -24.78
C LYS A 51 -11.21 -9.64 -24.27
N ASP A 52 -12.17 -10.46 -24.71
CA ASP A 52 -13.59 -10.33 -24.35
C ASP A 52 -14.16 -8.92 -24.56
N TRP A 53 -13.75 -8.27 -25.66
CA TRP A 53 -14.05 -6.87 -25.98
C TRP A 53 -15.55 -6.56 -25.94
N ASP A 54 -16.41 -7.47 -26.42
CA ASP A 54 -17.84 -7.23 -26.53
C ASP A 54 -18.49 -7.06 -25.14
N SER A 55 -18.30 -8.04 -24.25
CA SER A 55 -18.87 -8.01 -22.90
C SER A 55 -18.33 -6.86 -22.06
N ASN A 56 -17.02 -6.60 -22.13
CA ASN A 56 -16.40 -5.53 -21.36
C ASN A 56 -16.87 -4.14 -21.85
N THR A 57 -16.87 -3.92 -23.17
CA THR A 57 -17.30 -2.63 -23.72
C THR A 57 -18.79 -2.39 -23.48
N ASN A 58 -19.64 -3.42 -23.54
CA ASN A 58 -21.07 -3.31 -23.20
C ASN A 58 -21.27 -2.81 -21.77
N LYS A 59 -20.63 -3.48 -20.80
CA LYS A 59 -20.76 -3.15 -19.38
C LYS A 59 -20.22 -1.75 -19.06
N TYR A 60 -19.18 -1.32 -19.76
CA TYR A 60 -18.63 0.01 -19.60
C TYR A 60 -19.54 1.11 -20.17
N VAL A 61 -20.02 0.95 -21.42
CA VAL A 61 -20.85 1.96 -22.09
C VAL A 61 -22.20 2.16 -21.38
N VAL A 62 -22.80 1.09 -20.85
CA VAL A 62 -24.06 1.19 -20.08
C VAL A 62 -23.85 1.66 -18.63
N GLY A 63 -22.61 1.90 -18.20
CA GLY A 63 -22.27 2.33 -16.84
C GLY A 63 -22.40 1.23 -15.77
N PHE A 64 -22.54 -0.04 -16.16
CA PHE A 64 -22.59 -1.16 -15.23
C PHE A 64 -21.25 -1.39 -14.51
N LEU A 65 -20.13 -1.09 -15.18
CA LEU A 65 -18.78 -1.13 -14.61
C LEU A 65 -18.06 0.19 -14.88
N ASN A 66 -17.40 0.73 -13.85
CA ASN A 66 -16.74 2.03 -13.89
C ASN A 66 -15.25 1.93 -14.28
N GLU A 67 -14.60 3.09 -14.42
CA GLU A 67 -13.18 3.17 -14.78
C GLU A 67 -12.26 2.50 -13.75
N GLU A 68 -12.58 2.64 -12.46
CA GLU A 68 -11.80 2.05 -11.37
C GLU A 68 -11.77 0.53 -11.44
N PHE A 69 -12.90 -0.10 -11.79
CA PHE A 69 -12.97 -1.53 -12.02
C PHE A 69 -11.98 -1.96 -13.11
N TYR A 70 -11.95 -1.26 -14.24
CA TYR A 70 -11.09 -1.63 -15.37
C TYR A 70 -9.61 -1.37 -15.09
N LYS A 71 -9.27 -0.29 -14.36
CA LYS A 71 -7.90 -0.06 -13.86
C LYS A 71 -7.45 -1.20 -12.94
N THR A 72 -8.28 -1.56 -11.96
CA THR A 72 -7.99 -2.65 -11.02
C THR A 72 -7.88 -4.01 -11.74
N LYS A 73 -8.75 -4.26 -12.72
CA LYS A 73 -8.73 -5.48 -13.53
C LYS A 73 -7.45 -5.57 -14.37
N ARG A 74 -7.02 -4.47 -15.00
CA ARG A 74 -5.75 -4.42 -15.74
C ARG A 74 -4.60 -4.79 -14.83
N ASP A 75 -4.50 -4.15 -13.67
CA ASP A 75 -3.36 -4.34 -12.76
C ASP A 75 -3.34 -5.78 -12.23
N ARG A 76 -4.50 -6.37 -11.93
CA ARG A 76 -4.64 -7.80 -11.61
C ARG A 76 -4.15 -8.70 -12.73
N ASP A 77 -4.55 -8.42 -13.97
CA ASP A 77 -4.19 -9.26 -15.12
C ASP A 77 -2.69 -9.17 -15.42
N ILE A 78 -2.06 -8.00 -15.25
CA ILE A 78 -0.59 -7.83 -15.34
C ILE A 78 0.12 -8.71 -14.31
N ILE A 79 -0.28 -8.61 -13.04
CA ILE A 79 0.30 -9.42 -11.96
C ILE A 79 0.15 -10.91 -12.25
N LYS A 80 -1.01 -11.32 -12.79
CA LYS A 80 -1.25 -12.71 -13.15
C LYS A 80 -0.32 -13.19 -14.26
N THR A 81 -0.06 -12.36 -15.27
CA THR A 81 0.92 -12.66 -16.32
C THR A 81 2.33 -12.76 -15.76
N ASP A 82 2.70 -11.89 -14.83
CA ASP A 82 4.01 -11.94 -14.18
C ASP A 82 4.21 -13.20 -13.35
N ILE A 83 3.20 -13.64 -12.59
CA ILE A 83 3.23 -14.90 -11.83
C ILE A 83 3.55 -16.07 -12.77
N VAL A 84 2.83 -16.19 -13.89
CA VAL A 84 3.08 -17.25 -14.87
C VAL A 84 4.51 -17.19 -15.43
N ASN A 85 5.03 -15.99 -15.70
CA ASN A 85 6.40 -15.81 -16.16
C ASN A 85 7.44 -16.22 -15.10
N TYR A 86 7.17 -15.94 -13.82
CA TYR A 86 8.05 -16.37 -12.73
C TYR A 86 8.00 -17.89 -12.52
N ASP A 87 6.84 -18.52 -12.64
CA ASP A 87 6.71 -19.98 -12.56
C ASP A 87 7.54 -20.68 -13.65
N ILE A 88 7.50 -20.15 -14.89
CA ILE A 88 8.35 -20.65 -15.99
C ILE A 88 9.84 -20.53 -15.65
N LYS A 89 10.26 -19.41 -15.05
CA LYS A 89 11.67 -19.21 -14.63
C LYS A 89 12.06 -20.18 -13.52
N ILE A 90 11.19 -20.39 -12.52
CA ILE A 90 11.43 -21.33 -11.42
C ILE A 90 11.63 -22.74 -11.98
N ASN A 91 10.72 -23.21 -12.84
CA ASN A 91 10.84 -24.52 -13.48
C ASN A 91 12.17 -24.67 -14.24
N HIS A 92 12.59 -23.63 -14.96
CA HIS A 92 13.89 -23.64 -15.66
C HIS A 92 15.07 -23.72 -14.68
N PHE A 93 15.00 -23.02 -13.54
CA PHE A 93 16.04 -23.13 -12.50
C PHE A 93 16.06 -24.50 -11.82
N GLU A 94 14.89 -25.09 -11.56
CA GLU A 94 14.79 -26.45 -11.01
C GLU A 94 15.42 -27.49 -11.96
N GLU A 95 15.13 -27.37 -13.26
CA GLU A 95 15.75 -28.23 -14.27
C GLU A 95 17.27 -28.03 -14.34
N PHE A 96 17.74 -26.78 -14.26
CA PHE A 96 19.17 -26.48 -14.20
C PHE A 96 19.87 -27.07 -12.97
N ILE A 97 19.26 -26.95 -11.77
CA ILE A 97 19.78 -27.54 -10.53
C ILE A 97 19.81 -29.07 -10.63
N LYS A 98 18.77 -29.67 -11.22
CA LYS A 98 18.73 -31.12 -11.47
C LYS A 98 19.86 -31.57 -12.38
N ASN A 99 20.15 -30.81 -13.44
CA ASN A 99 21.26 -31.11 -14.36
C ASN A 99 22.63 -30.94 -13.70
N LEU A 100 22.82 -29.90 -12.87
CA LEU A 100 24.05 -29.72 -12.10
C LEU A 100 24.28 -30.83 -11.08
N SER A 101 23.24 -31.21 -10.32
CA SER A 101 23.35 -32.30 -9.34
C SER A 101 23.65 -33.64 -10.00
N ALA A 102 23.06 -33.92 -11.17
CA ALA A 102 23.41 -35.10 -11.97
C ALA A 102 24.87 -35.08 -12.45
N SER A 103 25.40 -33.90 -12.82
CA SER A 103 26.80 -33.72 -13.23
C SER A 103 27.77 -33.94 -12.05
N ILE A 104 27.49 -33.37 -10.88
CA ILE A 104 28.32 -33.51 -9.67
C ILE A 104 28.36 -34.97 -9.17
N ASN A 105 27.21 -35.66 -9.20
CA ASN A 105 27.17 -37.07 -8.83
C ASN A 105 27.96 -37.97 -9.79
N LYS A 106 28.16 -37.52 -11.04
CA LYS A 106 28.95 -38.22 -12.05
C LYS A 106 30.45 -37.93 -11.94
N SER A 107 30.85 -36.77 -11.39
CA SER A 107 32.25 -36.45 -11.10
C SER A 107 32.74 -37.07 -9.78
N ASN A 108 31.85 -37.36 -8.84
CA ASN A 108 32.22 -37.98 -7.55
C ASN A 108 32.54 -39.49 -7.63
N THR A 109 32.40 -40.12 -8.80
CA THR A 109 32.66 -41.57 -8.96
C THR A 109 34.09 -41.94 -9.37
N GLU A 110 34.98 -40.98 -9.67
CA GLU A 110 36.34 -41.32 -10.15
C GLU A 110 37.52 -40.63 -9.44
N ASP A 111 37.32 -39.76 -8.44
CA ASP A 111 38.45 -39.19 -7.69
C ASP A 111 38.63 -39.83 -6.32
N THR A 112 39.64 -40.70 -6.21
CA THR A 112 40.26 -41.10 -4.94
C THR A 112 40.89 -39.88 -4.27
N PHE A 113 40.15 -39.22 -3.36
CA PHE A 113 40.68 -38.13 -2.56
C PHE A 113 41.61 -38.64 -1.44
N ASP A 114 42.80 -38.06 -1.40
CA ASP A 114 43.87 -38.35 -0.45
C ASP A 114 43.50 -37.97 1.00
N LYS A 115 43.95 -38.76 1.98
CA LYS A 115 43.49 -38.67 3.39
C LYS A 115 43.84 -37.35 4.11
N ASP A 116 44.77 -36.56 3.58
CA ASP A 116 45.17 -35.27 4.17
C ASP A 116 44.17 -34.11 3.90
N ASP A 117 43.32 -34.22 2.88
CA ASP A 117 42.32 -33.18 2.56
C ASP A 117 41.08 -33.21 3.47
N ASN A 118 40.77 -34.34 4.10
CA ASN A 118 39.63 -34.48 5.02
C ASN A 118 39.74 -33.59 6.27
N ASN A 119 40.96 -33.30 6.73
CA ASN A 119 41.19 -32.47 7.91
C ASN A 119 41.04 -30.97 7.57
N ARG A 120 41.44 -30.55 6.37
CA ARG A 120 41.18 -29.20 5.84
C ARG A 120 39.69 -28.98 5.58
N TYR A 121 38.99 -29.98 5.06
CA TYR A 121 37.55 -29.89 4.79
C TYR A 121 36.72 -29.82 6.08
N SER A 122 37.07 -30.62 7.10
CA SER A 122 36.41 -30.60 8.42
C SER A 122 36.60 -29.27 9.16
N ASN A 123 37.81 -28.71 9.20
CA ASN A 123 38.07 -27.40 9.82
C ASN A 123 37.37 -26.25 9.07
N ASN A 124 37.32 -26.28 7.74
CA ASN A 124 36.55 -25.30 6.97
C ASN A 124 35.05 -25.45 7.19
N LYS A 125 34.54 -26.68 7.37
CA LYS A 125 33.12 -26.92 7.66
C LYS A 125 32.71 -26.33 9.00
N GLU A 126 33.50 -26.52 10.06
CA GLU A 126 33.22 -25.92 11.37
C GLU A 126 33.31 -24.39 11.34
N LEU A 127 34.32 -23.83 10.65
CA LEU A 127 34.45 -22.39 10.48
C LEU A 127 33.25 -21.81 9.70
N ASN A 128 32.86 -22.44 8.60
CA ASN A 128 31.69 -22.04 7.80
C ASN A 128 30.39 -22.18 8.61
N GLN A 129 30.22 -23.26 9.37
CA GLN A 129 29.06 -23.42 10.24
C GLN A 129 29.01 -22.33 11.31
N SER A 130 30.15 -21.94 11.87
CA SER A 130 30.24 -20.84 12.85
C SER A 130 29.90 -19.47 12.22
N LEU A 131 30.27 -19.24 10.97
CA LEU A 131 29.95 -18.03 10.21
C LEU A 131 28.46 -17.98 9.87
N VAL A 132 27.88 -19.09 9.41
CA VAL A 132 26.44 -19.22 9.14
C VAL A 132 25.64 -18.97 10.42
N ASN A 133 26.01 -19.59 11.55
CA ASN A 133 25.33 -19.38 12.82
C ASN A 133 25.43 -17.90 13.30
N LYS A 134 26.57 -17.23 13.06
CA LYS A 134 26.70 -15.80 13.35
C LYS A 134 25.80 -14.96 12.44
N MET A 135 25.73 -15.29 11.15
CA MET A 135 24.86 -14.62 10.20
C MET A 135 23.39 -14.76 10.58
N ASP A 136 22.94 -15.98 10.92
CA ASP A 136 21.59 -16.26 11.43
C ASP A 136 21.28 -15.48 12.70
N SER A 137 22.26 -15.34 13.60
CA SER A 137 22.09 -14.58 14.85
C SER A 137 21.90 -13.08 14.60
N ILE A 138 22.67 -12.51 13.66
CA ILE A 138 22.57 -11.10 13.25
C ILE A 138 21.22 -10.87 12.55
N GLU A 139 20.80 -11.79 11.67
CA GLU A 139 19.53 -11.69 10.97
C GLU A 139 18.35 -11.70 11.95
N LYS A 140 18.36 -12.59 12.94
CA LYS A 140 17.36 -12.59 14.03
C LYS A 140 17.34 -11.26 14.78
N GLU A 141 18.49 -10.70 15.13
CA GLU A 141 18.56 -9.40 15.81
C GLU A 141 18.01 -8.27 14.94
N ILE A 142 18.29 -8.27 13.64
CA ILE A 142 17.75 -7.30 12.68
C ILE A 142 16.22 -7.40 12.61
N LEU A 143 15.67 -8.61 12.52
CA LEU A 143 14.22 -8.83 12.47
C LEU A 143 13.53 -8.31 13.74
N GLU A 144 14.09 -8.60 14.92
CA GLU A 144 13.58 -8.08 16.19
C GLU A 144 13.62 -6.55 16.26
N LEU A 145 14.71 -5.93 15.77
CA LEU A 145 14.85 -4.48 15.74
C LEU A 145 13.85 -3.84 14.78
N VAL A 146 13.60 -4.46 13.62
CA VAL A 146 12.58 -4.01 12.66
C VAL A 146 11.20 -4.06 13.27
N GLU A 147 10.85 -5.14 13.97
CA GLU A 147 9.55 -5.28 14.64
C GLU A 147 9.39 -4.20 15.73
N LYS A 148 10.41 -4.02 16.59
CA LYS A 148 10.41 -2.97 17.63
C LYS A 148 10.28 -1.58 17.04
N LEU A 149 10.99 -1.28 15.95
CA LEU A 149 10.89 -0.01 15.23
C LEU A 149 9.49 0.22 14.66
N SER A 150 8.89 -0.80 14.07
CA SER A 150 7.52 -0.73 13.53
C SER A 150 6.52 -0.36 14.62
N LYS A 151 6.56 -1.05 15.77
CA LYS A 151 5.68 -0.78 16.91
C LYS A 151 5.83 0.65 17.43
N ILE A 152 7.06 1.15 17.58
CA ILE A 152 7.30 2.51 18.09
C ILE A 152 6.89 3.58 17.07
N LYS A 153 7.13 3.35 15.77
CA LYS A 153 6.68 4.27 14.71
C LYS A 153 5.16 4.39 14.65
N ASN A 154 4.44 3.27 14.80
CA ASN A 154 2.98 3.29 14.85
C ASN A 154 2.47 4.08 16.06
N LYS A 155 3.04 3.85 17.25
CA LYS A 155 2.72 4.66 18.44
C LYS A 155 2.98 6.15 18.24
N ARG A 156 4.11 6.51 17.60
CA ARG A 156 4.42 7.91 17.27
C ARG A 156 3.36 8.51 16.34
N TYR A 157 2.91 7.74 15.35
CA TYR A 157 1.88 8.17 14.41
C TYR A 157 0.53 8.40 15.11
N GLU A 158 0.07 7.44 15.91
CA GLU A 158 -1.16 7.57 16.73
C GLU A 158 -1.12 8.82 17.61
N LYS A 159 -0.02 9.02 18.36
CA LYS A 159 0.17 10.21 19.20
C LYS A 159 0.22 11.51 18.42
N THR A 160 0.73 11.49 17.19
CA THR A 160 0.72 12.68 16.33
C THR A 160 -0.71 13.04 15.89
N LEU A 161 -1.54 12.05 15.60
CA LEU A 161 -2.96 12.28 15.28
C LEU A 161 -3.73 12.82 16.49
N GLU A 162 -3.54 12.22 17.67
CA GLU A 162 -4.13 12.70 18.93
C GLU A 162 -3.73 14.16 19.21
N LEU A 163 -2.44 14.50 19.04
CA LEU A 163 -1.95 15.86 19.21
C LEU A 163 -2.63 16.86 18.27
N ASN A 164 -2.77 16.52 17.00
CA ASN A 164 -3.41 17.40 16.02
C ASN A 164 -4.89 17.60 16.35
N PHE A 165 -5.59 16.53 16.74
CA PHE A 165 -7.00 16.60 17.13
C PHE A 165 -7.21 17.51 18.34
N ILE A 166 -6.45 17.32 19.42
CA ILE A 166 -6.57 18.17 20.62
C ILE A 166 -6.18 19.62 20.31
N LYS A 167 -5.16 19.84 19.47
CA LYS A 167 -4.75 21.20 19.09
C LYS A 167 -5.85 21.96 18.35
N GLU A 168 -6.53 21.30 17.40
CA GLU A 168 -7.67 21.93 16.72
C GLU A 168 -8.84 22.14 17.69
N ASN A 169 -9.15 21.19 18.58
CA ASN A 169 -10.21 21.38 19.58
C ASN A 169 -9.93 22.57 20.51
N VAL A 170 -8.69 22.74 20.99
CA VAL A 170 -8.31 23.89 21.82
C VAL A 170 -8.53 25.20 21.07
N LYS A 171 -8.17 25.24 19.79
CA LYS A 171 -8.36 26.42 18.94
C LYS A 171 -9.84 26.75 18.70
N GLU A 172 -10.69 25.74 18.51
CA GLU A 172 -12.14 25.93 18.40
C GLU A 172 -12.72 26.42 19.74
N LEU A 173 -12.30 25.84 20.88
CA LEU A 173 -12.74 26.31 22.21
C LEU A 173 -12.30 27.77 22.48
N GLU A 174 -11.10 28.17 22.05
CA GLU A 174 -10.65 29.57 22.13
C GLU A 174 -11.54 30.50 21.28
N ALA A 175 -11.94 30.06 20.09
CA ALA A 175 -12.87 30.79 19.23
C ALA A 175 -14.26 30.89 19.88
N ASP A 176 -14.77 29.80 20.44
CA ASP A 176 -16.05 29.73 21.14
C ASP A 176 -16.07 30.66 22.36
N HIS A 177 -15.00 30.65 23.16
CA HIS A 177 -14.85 31.57 24.28
C HIS A 177 -14.84 33.04 23.83
N THR A 178 -14.09 33.34 22.76
CA THR A 178 -14.01 34.70 22.19
C THR A 178 -15.36 35.18 21.68
N PHE A 179 -16.12 34.29 21.04
CA PHE A 179 -17.48 34.54 20.59
C PHE A 179 -18.40 34.79 21.79
N ALA A 180 -18.39 33.91 22.79
CA ALA A 180 -19.22 34.01 24.00
C ALA A 180 -18.98 35.27 24.84
N ILE A 181 -17.81 35.92 24.74
CA ILE A 181 -17.55 37.20 25.41
C ILE A 181 -18.41 38.35 24.84
N HIS A 182 -18.69 38.33 23.53
CA HIS A 182 -19.33 39.45 22.82
C HIS A 182 -20.84 39.27 22.64
N GLU A 183 -21.39 38.14 23.04
CA GLU A 183 -22.78 37.75 22.81
C GLU A 183 -23.67 37.96 24.04
N ASP A 184 -24.99 37.95 23.79
CA ASP A 184 -26.01 38.12 24.81
C ASP A 184 -26.00 36.99 25.86
N PRO A 185 -26.58 37.22 27.06
CA PRO A 185 -26.67 36.22 28.13
C PRO A 185 -27.45 34.95 27.76
N ASN A 186 -28.24 34.98 26.68
CA ASN A 186 -29.04 33.86 26.20
C ASN A 186 -28.73 33.60 24.72
N LEU A 187 -28.00 32.52 24.46
CA LEU A 187 -27.60 32.10 23.12
C LEU A 187 -28.61 31.09 22.57
N LYS A 188 -29.22 31.38 21.42
CA LYS A 188 -30.08 30.41 20.73
C LYS A 188 -29.25 29.61 19.74
N CYS A 189 -29.21 28.29 19.90
CA CYS A 189 -28.53 27.39 18.98
C CYS A 189 -29.19 27.46 17.58
N PRO A 190 -28.43 27.78 16.51
CA PRO A 190 -28.98 27.85 15.16
C PRO A 190 -29.32 26.48 14.56
N PHE A 191 -28.78 25.39 15.12
CA PHE A 191 -28.99 24.03 14.61
C PHE A 191 -30.18 23.31 15.26
N CYS A 192 -30.33 23.41 16.58
CA CYS A 192 -31.38 22.70 17.31
C CYS A 192 -32.38 23.61 18.01
N GLY A 193 -32.16 24.94 18.01
CA GLY A 193 -33.10 25.91 18.55
C GLY A 193 -33.14 26.01 20.08
N SER A 194 -32.31 25.24 20.81
CA SER A 194 -32.14 25.34 22.26
C SER A 194 -31.61 26.72 22.67
N VAL A 195 -32.03 27.17 23.85
CA VAL A 195 -31.47 28.38 24.47
C VAL A 195 -30.45 27.95 25.51
N HIS A 196 -29.23 28.45 25.37
CA HIS A 196 -28.12 28.22 26.28
C HIS A 196 -27.87 29.50 27.07
N GLU A 197 -27.64 29.36 28.37
CA GLU A 197 -27.23 30.48 29.21
C GLU A 197 -25.75 30.76 28.98
N ASN A 198 -25.42 31.98 28.59
CA ASN A 198 -24.05 32.49 28.47
C ASN A 198 -23.64 33.18 29.78
N SER A 199 -23.71 32.44 30.87
CA SER A 199 -23.32 32.91 32.19
C SER A 199 -21.80 33.00 32.32
N LEU A 200 -21.30 33.72 33.32
CA LEU A 200 -19.88 33.73 33.64
C LEU A 200 -19.35 32.33 33.98
N GLU A 201 -20.16 31.52 34.66
CA GLU A 201 -19.82 30.15 35.06
C GLU A 201 -19.54 29.28 33.82
N ASN A 202 -20.44 29.30 32.83
CA ASN A 202 -20.27 28.54 31.59
C ASN A 202 -19.05 29.00 30.78
N ARG A 203 -18.74 30.30 30.79
CA ARG A 203 -17.52 30.82 30.15
C ARG A 203 -16.24 30.37 30.86
N ILE A 204 -16.26 30.28 32.19
CA ILE A 204 -15.13 29.77 32.98
C ILE A 204 -14.93 28.26 32.72
N GLU A 205 -15.99 27.49 32.51
CA GLU A 205 -15.87 26.07 32.11
C GLU A 205 -15.13 25.91 30.78
N ILE A 206 -15.43 26.75 29.78
CA ILE A 206 -14.71 26.73 28.50
C ILE A 206 -13.21 27.04 28.71
N VAL A 207 -12.88 28.04 29.55
CA VAL A 207 -11.48 28.38 29.87
C VAL A 207 -10.75 27.22 30.56
N LYS A 208 -11.44 26.51 31.46
CA LYS A 208 -10.89 25.33 32.14
C LYS A 208 -10.59 24.21 31.13
N ASP A 209 -11.45 24.00 30.15
CA ASP A 209 -11.25 23.02 29.10
C ASP A 209 -10.10 23.41 28.15
N ILE A 210 -9.95 24.69 27.81
CA ILE A 210 -8.79 25.23 27.06
C ILE A 210 -7.48 24.96 27.82
N GLN A 211 -7.46 25.22 29.13
CA GLN A 211 -6.27 24.97 29.95
C GLN A 211 -5.92 23.49 29.97
N THR A 212 -6.91 22.63 30.23
CA THR A 212 -6.73 21.16 30.26
C THR A 212 -6.23 20.64 28.90
N GLY A 213 -6.81 21.12 27.80
CA GLY A 213 -6.38 20.78 26.45
C GLY A 213 -4.94 21.24 26.16
N SER A 214 -4.55 22.43 26.63
CA SER A 214 -3.20 22.96 26.47
C SER A 214 -2.16 22.14 27.25
N GLU A 215 -2.50 21.68 28.45
CA GLU A 215 -1.67 20.77 29.24
C GLU A 215 -1.50 19.42 28.54
N LEU A 216 -2.57 18.86 27.98
CA LEU A 216 -2.52 17.63 27.18
C LEU A 216 -1.65 17.79 25.93
N VAL A 217 -1.71 18.93 25.24
CA VAL A 217 -0.84 19.25 24.10
C VAL A 217 0.63 19.25 24.50
N ALA A 218 0.97 19.82 25.66
CA ALA A 218 2.33 19.82 26.17
C ALA A 218 2.81 18.39 26.50
N LEU A 219 1.95 17.59 27.13
CA LEU A 219 2.22 16.20 27.47
C LEU A 219 2.47 15.35 26.21
N PHE A 220 1.59 15.39 25.21
CA PHE A 220 1.76 14.63 23.97
C PHE A 220 3.01 15.06 23.18
N ARG A 221 3.36 16.35 23.19
CA ARG A 221 4.63 16.81 22.60
C ARG A 221 5.85 16.20 23.30
N SER A 222 5.80 16.04 24.61
CA SER A 222 6.88 15.41 25.37
C SER A 222 6.99 13.91 25.06
N GLU A 223 5.87 13.20 25.00
CA GLU A 223 5.82 11.77 24.64
C GLU A 223 6.34 11.52 23.22
N ILE A 224 5.95 12.36 22.25
CA ILE A 224 6.46 12.26 20.87
C ILE A 224 7.98 12.43 20.84
N LYS A 225 8.53 13.41 21.57
CA LYS A 225 9.99 13.59 21.66
C LYS A 225 10.69 12.37 22.25
N GLU A 226 10.11 11.75 23.28
CA GLU A 226 10.66 10.51 23.83
C GLU A 226 10.62 9.36 22.80
N LEU A 227 9.52 9.21 22.08
CA LEU A 227 9.38 8.21 21.02
C LEU A 227 10.39 8.44 19.89
N ASP A 228 10.60 9.69 19.47
CA ASP A 228 11.61 10.04 18.47
C ASP A 228 13.04 9.69 18.94
N SER A 229 13.36 9.94 20.21
CA SER A 229 14.64 9.54 20.79
C SER A 229 14.83 8.01 20.77
N LYS A 230 13.76 7.25 21.05
CA LYS A 230 13.77 5.77 21.01
C LYS A 230 13.93 5.26 19.58
N ILE A 231 13.22 5.86 18.61
CA ILE A 231 13.36 5.55 17.17
C ILE A 231 14.80 5.81 16.73
N HIS A 232 15.38 6.94 17.11
CA HIS A 232 16.75 7.27 16.73
C HIS A 232 17.73 6.23 17.26
N LYS A 233 17.67 5.89 18.56
CA LYS A 233 18.55 4.87 19.18
C LYS A 233 18.46 3.52 18.45
N LEU A 234 17.24 3.03 18.18
CA LEU A 234 17.05 1.75 17.49
C LEU A 234 17.50 1.81 16.02
N SER A 235 17.29 2.94 15.34
CA SER A 235 17.75 3.12 13.96
C SER A 235 19.28 3.13 13.84
N THR A 236 19.97 3.72 14.82
CA THR A 236 21.44 3.70 14.89
C THR A 236 21.95 2.30 15.15
N ARG A 237 21.35 1.55 16.09
CA ARG A 237 21.72 0.15 16.36
C ARG A 237 21.53 -0.73 15.12
N LYS A 238 20.42 -0.56 14.39
CA LYS A 238 20.19 -1.27 13.14
C LYS A 238 21.29 -0.99 12.11
N LYS A 239 21.69 0.28 11.94
CA LYS A 239 22.78 0.68 11.03
C LYS A 239 24.16 0.13 11.42
N GLN A 240 24.38 -0.25 12.67
CA GLN A 240 25.65 -0.87 13.11
C GLN A 240 25.70 -2.38 12.80
N LEU A 241 24.54 -3.00 12.59
CA LEU A 241 24.39 -4.42 12.26
C LEU A 241 24.26 -4.69 10.76
N THR A 242 24.07 -3.63 9.95
CA THR A 242 23.95 -3.67 8.48
C THR A 242 25.21 -3.14 7.85
#